data_AF-V4JSS4-F1
#
_entry.id   AF-V4JSS4-F1
#
_cell.length_a   1.000
_cell.length_b   1.000
_cell.length_c   1.000
_cell.angle_alpha   90.00
_cell.angle_beta   90.00
_cell.angle_gamma   90.00
#
_symmetry.space_group_name_H-M   'P 1'
#
loop_
_entity.id
_entity.type
_entity.pdbx_description
1 polymer ?
#
loop_
_entity_poly.entity_id
_entity_poly.type
_entity_poly.pdbx_seq_one_letter_code
_entity_poly.pdbx_strand_id
1 'polypeptide(L)'
;HPVDSLAGFKLNDHIQSIACQTCHIPEFARGGVATMVDWDWRTSGKTKNGVGYHEENYIQGNGEHRYTYKSIKGDFIFDENLIPEYEWFDGQMVYTTINDHFDPNAESIEINGFQGSREDERSRIWPFKRMHTWQPYDKGNGTLVYTHLWGEGQAAYWGNYDMAAAIEKGMADFGLDYSGHYDFIQTISWWPITHMVAPKEDALACGDCHTPNNSRLASVTGIYLPGRDHNRWLDIIGTLLVAGTLAGIIMHALIRLFSPKQQREQH
;
A
#
# COMPACT_ATOMS: atom_id res chain seq x y z
N HIS A 1 11.39 20.42 10.09
CA HIS A 1 11.32 20.57 11.55
C HIS A 1 12.42 21.51 12.04
N PRO A 2 12.17 22.34 13.07
CA PRO A 2 13.24 23.07 13.76
C PRO A 2 14.38 22.12 14.14
N VAL A 3 15.62 22.54 13.91
CA VAL A 3 16.81 21.74 14.24
C VAL A 3 17.29 22.16 15.63
N ASP A 4 16.56 21.71 16.64
CA ASP A 4 16.86 21.93 18.06
C ASP A 4 17.40 20.66 18.75
N SER A 5 17.38 19.54 18.04
CA SER A 5 17.73 18.21 18.54
C SER A 5 18.25 17.31 17.42
N LEU A 6 18.97 16.24 17.79
CA LEU A 6 19.38 15.20 16.85
C LEU A 6 18.15 14.53 16.21
N ALA A 7 17.06 14.38 16.96
CA ALA A 7 15.81 13.83 16.44
C ALA A 7 15.22 14.73 15.33
N GLY A 8 15.12 16.05 15.57
CA GLY A 8 14.66 17.01 14.57
C GLY A 8 15.53 17.04 13.32
N PHE A 9 16.86 16.96 13.49
CA PHE A 9 17.79 16.82 12.37
C PHE A 9 17.54 15.53 11.58
N LYS A 10 17.40 14.39 12.26
CA LYS A 10 17.15 13.10 11.60
C LYS A 10 15.82 13.05 10.88
N LEU A 11 14.76 13.62 11.43
CA LEU A 11 13.47 13.73 10.72
C LEU A 11 13.61 14.51 9.40
N ASN A 12 14.38 15.60 9.40
CA ASN A 12 14.64 16.35 8.16
C ASN A 12 15.45 15.54 7.14
N ASP A 13 16.35 14.66 7.58
CA ASP A 13 17.15 13.78 6.69
C ASP A 13 16.26 12.72 6.02
N HIS A 14 15.26 12.19 6.73
CA HIS A 14 14.33 11.18 6.20
C HIS A 14 13.58 11.65 4.96
N ILE A 15 13.33 12.95 4.82
CA ILE A 15 12.60 13.49 3.66
C ILE A 15 13.35 13.26 2.34
N GLN A 16 14.59 12.80 2.34
CA GLN A 16 15.29 12.40 1.12
C GLN A 16 14.67 11.12 0.51
N SER A 17 14.22 10.19 1.36
CA SER A 17 13.69 8.88 0.94
C SER A 17 12.23 8.66 1.30
N ILE A 18 11.67 9.46 2.20
CA ILE A 18 10.31 9.29 2.74
C ILE A 18 9.44 10.48 2.34
N ALA A 19 8.26 10.21 1.77
CA ALA A 19 7.28 11.25 1.50
C ALA A 19 6.70 11.80 2.82
N CYS A 20 6.38 13.09 2.89
CA CYS A 20 5.77 13.70 4.08
C CYS A 20 4.48 12.96 4.50
N GLN A 21 3.71 12.52 3.50
CA GLN A 21 2.48 11.76 3.62
C GLN A 21 2.68 10.47 4.42
N THR A 22 3.80 9.77 4.22
CA THR A 22 4.11 8.50 4.90
C THR A 22 4.11 8.67 6.42
N CYS A 23 4.75 9.74 6.91
CA CYS A 23 4.79 10.00 8.35
C CYS A 23 3.53 10.67 8.88
N HIS A 24 2.90 11.53 8.07
CA HIS A 24 1.83 12.41 8.54
C HIS A 24 0.41 11.91 8.25
N ILE A 25 0.25 10.77 7.56
CA ILE A 25 -1.04 10.14 7.32
C ILE A 25 -0.95 8.69 7.82
N PRO A 26 -0.96 8.46 9.14
CA PRO A 26 -0.75 7.13 9.72
C PRO A 26 -1.88 6.14 9.37
N GLU A 27 -3.08 6.68 9.13
CA GLU A 27 -4.31 5.94 8.80
C GLU A 27 -5.19 6.78 7.85
N PHE A 28 -5.99 6.13 7.00
CA PHE A 28 -7.01 6.76 6.15
C PHE A 28 -8.41 6.16 6.41
N ALA A 29 -9.45 6.74 5.79
CA ALA A 29 -10.84 6.41 6.08
C ALA A 29 -11.19 6.57 7.57
N ARG A 30 -10.76 7.72 8.14
CA ARG A 30 -10.99 8.10 9.54
C ARG A 30 -12.33 8.82 9.71
N GLY A 31 -12.77 8.91 10.97
CA GLY A 31 -13.94 9.71 11.35
C GLY A 31 -15.28 8.99 11.20
N GLY A 32 -15.27 7.65 11.22
CA GLY A 32 -16.48 6.86 11.12
C GLY A 32 -17.01 6.70 9.69
N VAL A 33 -16.16 6.91 8.68
CA VAL A 33 -16.57 6.86 7.26
C VAL A 33 -15.69 5.86 6.52
N ALA A 34 -16.28 4.71 6.22
CA ALA A 34 -15.59 3.60 5.59
C ALA A 34 -15.25 3.84 4.12
N THR A 35 -14.18 3.20 3.67
CA THR A 35 -13.83 3.09 2.26
C THR A 35 -14.00 1.65 1.78
N MET A 36 -14.30 1.48 0.49
CA MET A 36 -14.39 0.17 -0.12
C MET A 36 -12.97 -0.38 -0.36
N VAL A 37 -12.69 -1.59 0.09
CA VAL A 37 -11.39 -2.27 -0.09
C VAL A 37 -11.46 -3.42 -1.09
N ASP A 38 -12.64 -4.04 -1.22
CA ASP A 38 -12.93 -5.05 -2.24
C ASP A 38 -14.26 -4.76 -2.94
N TRP A 39 -14.28 -5.02 -4.25
CA TRP A 39 -15.48 -4.99 -5.08
C TRP A 39 -15.52 -6.22 -6.00
N ASP A 40 -16.50 -7.10 -5.81
CA ASP A 40 -16.63 -8.32 -6.61
C ASP A 40 -17.82 -8.25 -7.60
N TRP A 41 -17.54 -8.02 -8.88
CA TRP A 41 -18.57 -8.03 -9.92
C TRP A 41 -19.07 -9.44 -10.27
N ARG A 42 -18.36 -10.52 -9.91
CA ARG A 42 -18.77 -11.91 -10.22
C ARG A 42 -20.12 -12.25 -9.61
N THR A 43 -20.47 -11.59 -8.51
CA THR A 43 -21.68 -11.86 -7.74
C THR A 43 -22.85 -10.94 -8.12
N SER A 44 -22.63 -10.00 -9.04
CA SER A 44 -23.67 -9.11 -9.56
C SER A 44 -24.74 -9.89 -10.34
N GLY A 45 -25.90 -9.29 -10.53
CA GLY A 45 -27.00 -9.86 -11.30
C GLY A 45 -27.99 -10.74 -10.52
N LYS A 46 -27.78 -10.99 -9.21
CA LYS A 46 -28.76 -11.73 -8.40
C LYS A 46 -30.02 -10.87 -8.25
N THR A 47 -31.20 -11.46 -8.43
CA THR A 47 -32.49 -10.78 -8.27
C THR A 47 -33.39 -11.52 -7.29
N LYS A 48 -34.40 -10.83 -6.74
CA LYS A 48 -35.50 -11.43 -5.97
C LYS A 48 -36.78 -11.22 -6.76
N ASN A 49 -37.39 -12.31 -7.24
CA ASN A 49 -38.58 -12.27 -8.10
C ASN A 49 -38.40 -11.39 -9.36
N GLY A 50 -37.21 -11.44 -9.98
CA GLY A 50 -36.90 -10.64 -11.17
C GLY A 50 -36.58 -9.16 -10.89
N VAL A 51 -36.64 -8.72 -9.63
CA VAL A 51 -36.32 -7.35 -9.22
C VAL A 51 -34.94 -7.32 -8.55
N GLY A 52 -34.11 -6.36 -8.94
CA GLY A 52 -32.82 -6.11 -8.27
C GLY A 52 -33.00 -5.70 -6.81
N TYR A 53 -32.04 -6.06 -5.99
CA TYR A 53 -32.04 -5.75 -4.56
C TYR A 53 -30.65 -5.29 -4.10
N HIS A 54 -30.58 -4.87 -2.86
CA HIS A 54 -29.33 -4.55 -2.17
C HIS A 54 -29.35 -5.11 -0.75
N GLU A 55 -28.18 -5.20 -0.15
CA GLU A 55 -28.00 -5.58 1.25
C GLU A 55 -27.15 -4.52 1.94
N GLU A 56 -27.43 -4.24 3.20
CA GLU A 56 -26.80 -3.17 4.00
C GLU A 56 -26.18 -3.73 5.29
N ASN A 57 -25.31 -4.74 5.13
CA ASN A 57 -24.79 -5.52 6.26
C ASN A 57 -23.56 -4.89 6.95
N TYR A 58 -23.22 -3.64 6.61
CA TYR A 58 -22.10 -2.91 7.21
C TYR A 58 -22.61 -1.58 7.78
N ILE A 59 -22.38 -1.38 9.08
CA ILE A 59 -22.66 -0.14 9.79
C ILE A 59 -21.32 0.53 10.05
N GLN A 60 -21.16 1.74 9.54
CA GLN A 60 -19.94 2.52 9.72
C GLN A 60 -19.79 3.02 11.16
N GLY A 61 -18.59 3.46 11.52
CA GLY A 61 -18.33 4.06 12.84
C GLY A 61 -19.18 5.30 13.15
N ASN A 62 -19.67 6.02 12.12
CA ASN A 62 -20.60 7.14 12.29
C ASN A 62 -22.08 6.72 12.44
N GLY A 63 -22.38 5.42 12.39
CA GLY A 63 -23.74 4.86 12.49
C GLY A 63 -24.51 4.76 11.17
N GLU A 64 -23.97 5.23 10.05
CA GLU A 64 -24.61 5.12 8.74
C GLU A 64 -24.34 3.76 8.08
N HIS A 65 -25.36 3.21 7.43
CA HIS A 65 -25.26 1.95 6.71
C HIS A 65 -24.56 2.10 5.35
N ARG A 66 -23.86 1.04 4.93
CA ARG A 66 -23.33 0.88 3.57
C ARG A 66 -23.95 -0.31 2.89
N TYR A 67 -24.25 -0.15 1.60
CA TYR A 67 -24.59 -1.29 0.75
C TYR A 67 -23.39 -2.24 0.66
N THR A 68 -23.51 -3.45 1.21
CA THR A 68 -22.53 -4.54 1.08
C THR A 68 -22.79 -5.39 -0.15
N TYR A 69 -23.99 -5.31 -0.72
CA TYR A 69 -24.34 -5.91 -2.00
C TYR A 69 -25.29 -5.01 -2.77
N LYS A 70 -25.15 -4.98 -4.10
CA LYS A 70 -26.18 -4.44 -5.02
C LYS A 70 -26.26 -5.33 -6.25
N SER A 71 -27.45 -5.74 -6.68
CA SER A 71 -27.62 -6.53 -7.93
C SER A 71 -26.90 -5.91 -9.12
N ILE A 72 -26.89 -4.58 -9.20
CA ILE A 72 -26.28 -3.82 -10.29
C ILE A 72 -24.74 -3.74 -10.25
N LYS A 73 -24.09 -4.18 -9.16
CA LYS A 73 -22.65 -3.99 -8.94
C LYS A 73 -21.93 -5.17 -8.29
N GLY A 74 -22.63 -6.07 -7.60
CA GLY A 74 -22.03 -7.19 -6.88
C GLY A 74 -21.79 -6.88 -5.41
N ASP A 75 -20.83 -7.60 -4.82
CA ASP A 75 -20.48 -7.51 -3.40
C ASP A 75 -19.38 -6.47 -3.13
N PHE A 76 -19.40 -5.91 -1.93
CA PHE A 76 -18.46 -4.90 -1.45
C PHE A 76 -17.96 -5.24 -0.05
N ILE A 77 -16.67 -5.04 0.20
CA ILE A 77 -16.09 -5.03 1.55
C ILE A 77 -15.63 -3.62 1.86
N PHE A 78 -15.92 -3.19 3.08
CA PHE A 78 -15.59 -1.86 3.60
C PHE A 78 -14.72 -1.97 4.83
N ASP A 79 -13.87 -0.98 5.03
CA ASP A 79 -13.06 -0.86 6.24
C ASP A 79 -12.76 0.61 6.57
N GLU A 80 -12.34 0.85 7.81
CA GLU A 80 -12.13 2.16 8.43
C GLU A 80 -10.78 2.22 9.16
N ASN A 81 -10.23 3.42 9.30
CA ASN A 81 -8.94 3.66 10.01
C ASN A 81 -7.81 2.76 9.49
N LEU A 82 -7.78 2.57 8.17
CA LEU A 82 -6.86 1.67 7.50
C LEU A 82 -5.43 2.21 7.52
N ILE A 83 -4.48 1.34 7.81
CA ILE A 83 -3.05 1.60 7.63
C ILE A 83 -2.73 1.58 6.13
N PRO A 84 -2.09 2.62 5.56
CA PRO A 84 -1.64 2.59 4.17
C PRO A 84 -0.64 1.47 3.91
N GLU A 85 -0.62 0.97 2.68
CA GLU A 85 0.53 0.21 2.16
C GLU A 85 1.64 1.19 1.78
N TYR A 86 2.90 0.82 2.03
CA TYR A 86 4.04 1.69 1.79
C TYR A 86 4.94 1.08 0.73
N GLU A 87 5.18 1.84 -0.34
CA GLU A 87 5.99 1.39 -1.47
C GLU A 87 6.83 2.55 -2.05
N TRP A 88 7.89 2.19 -2.77
CA TRP A 88 8.68 3.16 -3.52
C TRP A 88 7.88 3.70 -4.71
N PHE A 89 7.91 5.02 -4.88
CA PHE A 89 7.17 5.71 -5.92
C PHE A 89 7.98 6.87 -6.49
N ASP A 90 8.14 6.88 -7.82
CA ASP A 90 8.88 7.92 -8.56
C ASP A 90 8.02 9.13 -8.96
N GLY A 91 6.73 9.11 -8.60
CA GLY A 91 5.77 10.16 -8.93
C GLY A 91 4.87 9.84 -10.12
N GLN A 92 5.10 8.74 -10.85
CA GLN A 92 4.37 8.40 -12.07
C GLN A 92 3.54 7.12 -11.92
N MET A 93 2.23 7.27 -12.12
CA MET A 93 1.30 6.14 -12.20
C MET A 93 1.35 5.51 -13.60
N VAL A 94 1.20 4.19 -13.66
CA VAL A 94 1.11 3.41 -14.90
C VAL A 94 -0.30 2.84 -15.00
N TYR A 95 -1.02 3.17 -16.07
CA TYR A 95 -2.40 2.78 -16.25
C TYR A 95 -2.53 1.69 -17.31
N THR A 96 -3.27 0.64 -16.98
CA THR A 96 -3.76 -0.32 -17.98
C THR A 96 -4.90 0.33 -18.75
N THR A 97 -4.78 0.34 -20.06
CA THR A 97 -5.74 0.91 -21.01
C THR A 97 -6.52 -0.21 -21.70
N ILE A 98 -7.52 0.18 -22.49
CA ILE A 98 -8.35 -0.77 -23.24
C ILE A 98 -7.58 -1.53 -24.33
N ASN A 99 -6.42 -1.02 -24.75
CA ASN A 99 -5.56 -1.62 -25.77
C ASN A 99 -4.49 -2.56 -25.19
N ASP A 100 -4.35 -2.57 -23.86
CA ASP A 100 -3.33 -3.39 -23.21
C ASP A 100 -3.82 -4.83 -23.06
N HIS A 101 -2.93 -5.75 -23.38
CA HIS A 101 -3.16 -7.19 -23.24
C HIS A 101 -2.44 -7.70 -21.98
N PHE A 102 -3.07 -8.64 -21.29
CA PHE A 102 -2.52 -9.32 -20.13
C PHE A 102 -2.74 -10.84 -20.23
N ASP A 103 -1.98 -11.59 -19.44
CA ASP A 103 -2.16 -13.03 -19.32
C ASP A 103 -3.49 -13.32 -18.58
N PRO A 104 -4.47 -13.98 -19.22
CA PRO A 104 -5.73 -14.35 -18.58
C PRO A 104 -5.57 -15.28 -17.36
N ASN A 105 -4.41 -15.91 -17.20
CA ASN A 105 -4.08 -16.78 -16.06
C ASN A 105 -3.31 -16.08 -14.95
N ALA A 106 -3.03 -14.78 -15.09
CA ALA A 106 -2.42 -14.00 -14.02
C ALA A 106 -3.31 -14.01 -12.78
N GLU A 107 -2.69 -14.10 -11.60
CA GLU A 107 -3.42 -14.05 -10.33
C GLU A 107 -4.18 -12.73 -10.18
N SER A 108 -3.54 -11.63 -10.59
CA SER A 108 -4.16 -10.31 -10.70
C SER A 108 -3.42 -9.43 -11.70
N ILE A 109 -4.05 -8.32 -12.11
CA ILE A 109 -3.43 -7.26 -12.91
C ILE A 109 -3.58 -5.90 -12.23
N GLU A 110 -2.61 -5.01 -12.41
CA GLU A 110 -2.72 -3.64 -11.91
C GLU A 110 -3.40 -2.74 -12.95
N ILE A 111 -4.50 -2.09 -12.58
CA ILE A 111 -5.20 -1.17 -13.50
C ILE A 111 -4.65 0.26 -13.41
N ASN A 112 -4.08 0.61 -12.27
CA ASN A 112 -3.28 1.81 -12.06
C ASN A 112 -2.16 1.49 -11.07
N GLY A 113 -1.11 0.89 -11.59
CA GLY A 113 0.13 0.60 -10.87
C GLY A 113 1.06 1.81 -10.80
N PHE A 114 2.28 1.58 -10.35
CA PHE A 114 3.31 2.60 -10.32
C PHE A 114 4.71 1.97 -10.35
N GLN A 115 5.71 2.80 -10.58
CA GLN A 115 7.10 2.41 -10.48
C GLN A 115 7.81 3.22 -9.40
N GLY A 116 8.91 2.66 -8.91
CA GLY A 116 9.78 3.31 -7.96
C GLY A 116 10.78 2.31 -7.43
N SER A 117 11.95 2.81 -7.06
CA SER A 117 12.98 2.00 -6.44
C SER A 117 13.84 2.85 -5.52
N ARG A 118 14.62 2.20 -4.67
CA ARG A 118 15.59 2.90 -3.81
C ARG A 118 16.66 3.61 -4.65
N GLU A 119 17.02 3.01 -5.79
CA GLU A 119 18.09 3.46 -6.67
C GLU A 119 17.71 4.68 -7.52
N ASP A 120 16.41 4.96 -7.69
CA ASP A 120 15.95 6.20 -8.32
C ASP A 120 15.94 7.33 -7.29
N GLU A 121 16.83 8.32 -7.47
CA GLU A 121 16.96 9.49 -6.58
C GLU A 121 15.68 10.35 -6.50
N ARG A 122 14.76 10.20 -7.44
CA ARG A 122 13.45 10.88 -7.41
C ARG A 122 12.41 10.11 -6.61
N SER A 123 12.62 8.80 -6.43
CA SER A 123 11.69 7.93 -5.74
C SER A 123 11.70 8.18 -4.24
N ARG A 124 10.51 8.07 -3.65
CA ARG A 124 10.32 8.12 -2.19
C ARG A 124 9.37 7.01 -1.78
N ILE A 125 9.41 6.62 -0.51
CA ILE A 125 8.42 5.72 0.07
C ILE A 125 7.15 6.53 0.33
N TRP A 126 6.05 6.13 -0.29
CA TRP A 126 4.74 6.77 -0.25
C TRP A 126 3.67 5.87 0.36
N PRO A 127 2.62 6.43 0.99
CA PRO A 127 1.47 5.68 1.46
C PRO A 127 0.42 5.54 0.34
N PHE A 128 -0.14 4.35 0.19
CA PHE A 128 -1.17 4.03 -0.77
C PHE A 128 -2.35 3.31 -0.13
N LYS A 129 -3.55 3.56 -0.65
CA LYS A 129 -4.65 2.62 -0.56
C LYS A 129 -4.51 1.65 -1.72
N ARG A 130 -4.50 0.35 -1.39
CA ARG A 130 -4.70 -0.73 -2.35
C ARG A 130 -6.15 -1.17 -2.32
N MET A 131 -6.77 -1.32 -3.48
CA MET A 131 -8.13 -1.81 -3.62
C MET A 131 -8.17 -2.96 -4.61
N HIS A 132 -8.86 -4.04 -4.23
CA HIS A 132 -9.04 -5.22 -5.04
C HIS A 132 -10.39 -5.15 -5.75
N THR A 133 -10.45 -5.56 -7.00
CA THR A 133 -11.71 -5.64 -7.74
C THR A 133 -11.72 -6.83 -8.69
N TRP A 134 -12.72 -7.68 -8.59
CA TRP A 134 -13.00 -8.64 -9.65
C TRP A 134 -13.86 -7.97 -10.70
N GLN A 135 -13.30 -7.75 -11.90
CA GLN A 135 -14.00 -7.07 -13.00
C GLN A 135 -14.06 -7.98 -14.23
N PRO A 136 -15.10 -7.82 -15.08
CA PRO A 136 -15.17 -8.55 -16.33
C PRO A 136 -14.01 -8.14 -17.25
N TYR A 137 -13.57 -9.08 -18.07
CA TYR A 137 -12.58 -8.85 -19.12
C TYR A 137 -12.89 -9.73 -20.34
N ASP A 138 -12.33 -9.39 -21.49
CA ASP A 138 -12.47 -10.19 -22.71
C ASP A 138 -11.55 -11.40 -22.62
N LYS A 139 -12.13 -12.58 -22.46
CA LYS A 139 -11.40 -13.85 -22.28
C LYS A 139 -10.58 -14.23 -23.51
N GLY A 140 -11.12 -13.98 -24.70
CA GLY A 140 -10.48 -14.35 -25.96
C GLY A 140 -9.31 -13.43 -26.30
N ASN A 141 -9.44 -12.13 -25.98
CA ASN A 141 -8.43 -11.12 -26.32
C ASN A 141 -7.44 -10.85 -25.18
N GLY A 142 -7.76 -11.21 -23.94
CA GLY A 142 -6.93 -10.90 -22.77
C GLY A 142 -6.85 -9.40 -22.51
N THR A 143 -7.95 -8.67 -22.72
CA THR A 143 -8.02 -7.21 -22.55
C THR A 143 -9.13 -6.83 -21.57
N LEU A 144 -9.06 -5.62 -21.03
CA LEU A 144 -10.20 -5.04 -20.32
C LEU A 144 -11.39 -4.85 -21.27
N VAL A 145 -12.57 -4.60 -20.71
CA VAL A 145 -13.80 -4.34 -21.48
C VAL A 145 -14.49 -3.07 -21.01
N TYR A 146 -15.13 -2.39 -21.96
CA TYR A 146 -16.14 -1.39 -21.66
C TYR A 146 -17.50 -2.05 -21.49
N THR A 147 -18.27 -1.59 -20.51
CA THR A 147 -19.58 -2.12 -20.17
C THR A 147 -20.64 -1.04 -20.26
N HIS A 148 -21.72 -1.31 -21.01
CA HIS A 148 -22.88 -0.44 -21.07
C HIS A 148 -23.72 -0.60 -19.80
N LEU A 149 -23.38 0.14 -18.75
CA LEU A 149 -23.98 -0.07 -17.42
C LEU A 149 -25.38 0.54 -17.26
N TRP A 150 -25.70 1.63 -17.95
CA TRP A 150 -26.93 2.41 -17.72
C TRP A 150 -27.57 2.89 -19.03
N GLY A 151 -28.88 3.07 -19.03
CA GLY A 151 -29.68 3.49 -20.19
C GLY A 151 -31.02 2.75 -20.27
N GLU A 152 -31.86 3.12 -21.24
CA GLU A 152 -33.18 2.49 -21.47
C GLU A 152 -33.12 1.22 -22.35
N GLY A 153 -31.95 0.91 -22.93
CA GLY A 153 -31.77 -0.23 -23.80
C GLY A 153 -31.69 -1.57 -23.07
N GLN A 154 -32.01 -2.66 -23.78
CA GLN A 154 -31.92 -4.04 -23.27
C GLN A 154 -30.48 -4.45 -22.89
N ALA A 155 -29.47 -3.79 -23.46
CA ALA A 155 -28.07 -4.02 -23.13
C ALA A 155 -27.60 -3.31 -21.85
N ALA A 156 -28.43 -2.45 -21.23
CA ALA A 156 -28.04 -1.72 -20.02
C ALA A 156 -27.98 -2.66 -18.82
N TYR A 157 -26.79 -2.88 -18.26
CA TYR A 157 -26.58 -3.86 -17.20
C TYR A 157 -27.46 -3.59 -15.96
N TRP A 158 -27.58 -2.34 -15.53
CA TRP A 158 -28.28 -1.99 -14.28
C TRP A 158 -29.80 -2.24 -14.31
N GLY A 159 -30.38 -2.45 -15.49
CA GLY A 159 -31.80 -2.81 -15.65
C GLY A 159 -32.02 -4.28 -15.99
N ASN A 160 -31.09 -4.90 -16.72
CA ASN A 160 -31.30 -6.20 -17.37
C ASN A 160 -30.42 -7.32 -16.83
N TYR A 161 -29.31 -6.99 -16.15
CA TYR A 161 -28.38 -7.95 -15.53
C TYR A 161 -27.72 -8.95 -16.50
N ASP A 162 -27.69 -8.62 -17.81
CA ASP A 162 -26.96 -9.38 -18.82
C ASP A 162 -25.58 -8.74 -19.07
N MET A 163 -24.54 -9.34 -18.49
CA MET A 163 -23.17 -8.82 -18.59
C MET A 163 -22.60 -8.98 -20.00
N ALA A 164 -22.91 -10.08 -20.70
CA ALA A 164 -22.41 -10.31 -22.06
C ALA A 164 -22.96 -9.26 -23.03
N ALA A 165 -24.27 -9.00 -22.98
CA ALA A 165 -24.90 -7.96 -23.79
C ALA A 165 -24.37 -6.55 -23.46
N ALA A 166 -24.11 -6.28 -22.18
CA ALA A 166 -23.54 -5.00 -21.75
C ALA A 166 -22.11 -4.79 -22.25
N ILE A 167 -21.28 -5.84 -22.24
CA ILE A 167 -19.91 -5.80 -22.78
C ILE A 167 -19.97 -5.62 -24.30
N GLU A 168 -20.74 -6.43 -25.01
CA GLU A 168 -20.87 -6.35 -26.47
C GLU A 168 -21.28 -4.94 -26.93
N LYS A 169 -22.32 -4.39 -26.30
CA LYS A 169 -22.76 -3.01 -26.57
C LYS A 169 -21.69 -1.98 -26.21
N GLY A 170 -21.06 -2.12 -25.03
CA GLY A 170 -20.06 -1.19 -24.54
C GLY A 170 -18.83 -1.12 -25.44
N MET A 171 -18.35 -2.26 -25.92
CA MET A 171 -17.23 -2.34 -26.87
C MET A 171 -17.62 -1.79 -28.24
N ALA A 172 -18.79 -2.17 -28.76
CA ALA A 172 -19.29 -1.71 -30.06
C ALA A 172 -19.48 -0.18 -30.12
N ASP A 173 -19.93 0.45 -29.03
CA ASP A 173 -20.10 1.92 -28.94
C ASP A 173 -18.81 2.71 -29.16
N PHE A 174 -17.66 2.08 -28.90
CA PHE A 174 -16.34 2.66 -29.10
C PHE A 174 -15.60 2.05 -30.30
N GLY A 175 -16.27 1.22 -31.11
CA GLY A 175 -15.69 0.57 -32.28
C GLY A 175 -14.58 -0.44 -31.93
N LEU A 176 -14.67 -1.07 -30.76
CA LEU A 176 -13.72 -2.06 -30.26
C LEU A 176 -14.23 -3.48 -30.49
N ASP A 177 -13.32 -4.39 -30.81
CA ASP A 177 -13.62 -5.81 -30.96
C ASP A 177 -13.89 -6.48 -29.61
N TYR A 178 -14.84 -7.41 -29.58
CA TYR A 178 -15.13 -8.28 -28.44
C TYR A 178 -15.14 -9.73 -28.93
N SER A 179 -14.45 -10.63 -28.24
CA SER A 179 -14.35 -12.04 -28.64
C SER A 179 -15.67 -12.83 -28.48
N GLY A 180 -16.69 -12.21 -27.90
CA GLY A 180 -17.95 -12.85 -27.54
C GLY A 180 -17.90 -13.63 -26.23
N HIS A 181 -16.73 -13.75 -25.61
CA HIS A 181 -16.56 -14.47 -24.34
C HIS A 181 -15.88 -13.57 -23.31
N TYR A 182 -16.49 -13.46 -22.14
CA TYR A 182 -15.90 -12.78 -21.00
C TYR A 182 -15.67 -13.75 -19.85
N ASP A 183 -14.75 -13.37 -18.97
CA ASP A 183 -14.57 -13.98 -17.67
C ASP A 183 -14.25 -12.85 -16.67
N PHE A 184 -13.91 -13.18 -15.44
CA PHE A 184 -13.50 -12.20 -14.44
C PHE A 184 -12.04 -12.38 -14.05
N ILE A 185 -11.35 -11.26 -13.88
CA ILE A 185 -9.98 -11.22 -13.39
C ILE A 185 -9.90 -10.31 -12.16
N GLN A 186 -9.04 -10.67 -11.20
CA GLN A 186 -8.77 -9.79 -10.08
C GLN A 186 -7.88 -8.65 -10.56
N THR A 187 -8.24 -7.45 -10.14
CA THR A 187 -7.51 -6.24 -10.44
C THR A 187 -7.14 -5.51 -9.18
N ILE A 188 -5.96 -4.89 -9.22
CA ILE A 188 -5.43 -4.09 -8.14
C ILE A 188 -5.42 -2.64 -8.60
N SER A 189 -5.97 -1.78 -7.76
CA SER A 189 -5.85 -0.34 -7.94
C SER A 189 -5.12 0.33 -6.79
N TRP A 190 -4.15 1.16 -7.12
CA TRP A 190 -3.33 1.87 -6.16
C TRP A 190 -3.66 3.35 -6.18
N TRP A 191 -3.93 3.90 -4.99
CA TRP A 191 -4.34 5.28 -4.81
C TRP A 191 -3.40 5.96 -3.81
N PRO A 192 -2.56 6.91 -4.26
CA PRO A 192 -1.71 7.67 -3.35
C PRO A 192 -2.54 8.38 -2.27
N ILE A 193 -2.19 8.17 -1.00
CA ILE A 193 -2.87 8.82 0.11
C ILE A 193 -2.26 10.21 0.32
N THR A 194 -3.06 11.23 0.01
CA THR A 194 -2.62 12.63 -0.06
C THR A 194 -3.39 13.57 0.86
N HIS A 195 -4.44 13.06 1.51
CA HIS A 195 -5.34 13.83 2.38
C HIS A 195 -5.42 13.17 3.76
N MET A 196 -6.12 13.81 4.71
CA MET A 196 -6.20 13.35 6.10
C MET A 196 -4.84 13.40 6.82
N VAL A 197 -4.04 14.45 6.56
CA VAL A 197 -2.86 14.78 7.39
C VAL A 197 -3.31 14.87 8.85
N ALA A 198 -2.72 14.04 9.70
CA ALA A 198 -3.03 13.99 11.12
C ALA A 198 -2.36 15.17 11.86
N PRO A 199 -2.85 15.53 13.07
CA PRO A 199 -2.10 16.39 13.98
C PRO A 199 -0.67 15.89 14.18
N LYS A 200 0.27 16.80 14.45
CA LYS A 200 1.71 16.47 14.52
C LYS A 200 2.03 15.44 15.60
N GLU A 201 1.24 15.42 16.67
CA GLU A 201 1.33 14.49 17.81
C GLU A 201 0.93 13.06 17.43
N ASP A 202 0.16 12.88 16.36
CA ASP A 202 -0.28 11.59 15.84
C ASP A 202 0.54 11.14 14.61
N ALA A 203 1.56 11.91 14.23
CA ALA A 203 2.48 11.50 13.17
C ALA A 203 3.29 10.27 13.61
N LEU A 204 3.65 9.41 12.65
CA LEU A 204 4.45 8.23 12.92
C LEU A 204 5.77 8.60 13.63
N ALA A 205 6.04 7.90 14.73
CA ALA A 205 7.26 7.98 15.50
C ALA A 205 8.32 7.00 14.96
N CYS A 206 9.56 7.17 15.41
CA CYS A 206 10.68 6.32 14.99
C CYS A 206 10.37 4.83 15.16
N GLY A 207 9.76 4.46 16.29
CA GLY A 207 9.45 3.08 16.66
C GLY A 207 8.37 2.43 15.79
N ASP A 208 7.56 3.20 15.06
CA ASP A 208 6.54 2.66 14.17
C ASP A 208 7.17 2.01 12.93
N CYS A 209 8.31 2.53 12.48
CA CYS A 209 9.04 2.02 11.31
C CYS A 209 10.26 1.17 11.71
N HIS A 210 10.99 1.58 12.75
CA HIS A 210 12.26 0.97 13.19
C HIS A 210 12.07 -0.12 14.25
N THR A 211 11.10 -1.01 14.02
CA THR A 211 10.77 -2.14 14.90
C THR A 211 10.82 -3.44 14.10
N PRO A 212 11.28 -4.56 14.67
CA PRO A 212 11.30 -5.84 13.96
C PRO A 212 9.88 -6.41 13.76
N ASN A 213 8.95 -6.06 14.64
CA ASN A 213 7.58 -6.57 14.63
C ASN A 213 6.61 -5.40 14.38
N ASN A 214 5.63 -5.62 13.51
CA ASN A 214 4.61 -4.63 13.14
C ASN A 214 5.19 -3.30 12.62
N SER A 215 6.31 -3.36 11.89
CA SER A 215 6.86 -2.18 11.22
C SER A 215 5.89 -1.67 10.16
N ARG A 216 5.67 -0.36 10.13
CA ARG A 216 4.95 0.31 9.03
C ARG A 216 5.63 0.06 7.69
N LEU A 217 6.95 -0.08 7.65
CA LEU A 217 7.70 -0.33 6.43
C LEU A 217 8.01 -1.82 6.21
N ALA A 218 7.25 -2.74 6.80
CA ALA A 218 7.55 -4.18 6.70
C ALA A 218 7.59 -4.71 5.24
N SER A 219 6.73 -4.19 4.36
CA SER A 219 6.69 -4.57 2.93
C SER A 219 7.84 -3.98 2.12
N VAL A 220 8.44 -2.87 2.58
CA VAL A 220 9.49 -2.18 1.83
C VAL A 220 10.80 -2.97 1.87
N THR A 221 11.13 -3.58 0.75
CA THR A 221 12.36 -4.36 0.56
C THR A 221 13.52 -3.49 0.03
N GLY A 222 14.72 -4.07 -0.08
CA GLY A 222 15.89 -3.39 -0.65
C GLY A 222 16.57 -2.34 0.25
N ILE A 223 16.05 -2.11 1.46
CA ILE A 223 16.63 -1.21 2.46
C ILE A 223 17.05 -1.97 3.74
N TYR A 224 18.10 -1.45 4.38
CA TYR A 224 18.44 -1.81 5.75
C TYR A 224 17.93 -0.71 6.68
N LEU A 225 16.92 -1.02 7.49
CA LEU A 225 16.34 -0.14 8.49
C LEU A 225 16.86 -0.53 9.87
N PRO A 226 17.65 0.33 10.54
CA PRO A 226 18.10 0.08 11.90
C PRO A 226 16.92 -0.25 12.83
N GLY A 227 17.04 -1.28 13.68
CA GLY A 227 15.97 -1.69 14.59
C GLY A 227 14.93 -2.63 13.97
N ARG A 228 14.58 -2.48 12.68
CA ARG A 228 13.76 -3.47 11.95
C ARG A 228 14.62 -4.63 11.47
N ASP A 229 15.68 -4.30 10.74
CA ASP A 229 16.58 -5.26 10.13
C ASP A 229 17.77 -5.52 11.05
N HIS A 230 18.24 -6.76 11.04
CA HIS A 230 19.38 -7.20 11.80
C HIS A 230 20.20 -8.17 10.95
N ASN A 231 21.52 -8.11 11.07
CA ASN A 231 22.40 -9.07 10.44
C ASN A 231 23.23 -9.72 11.52
N ARG A 232 22.86 -10.96 11.86
CA ARG A 232 23.45 -11.73 12.96
C ARG A 232 24.99 -11.70 12.96
N TRP A 233 25.63 -11.81 11.80
CA TRP A 233 27.09 -11.80 11.73
C TRP A 233 27.69 -10.43 12.00
N LEU A 234 27.10 -9.37 11.42
CA LEU A 234 27.52 -7.99 11.69
C LEU A 234 27.29 -7.64 13.16
N ASP A 235 26.17 -8.05 13.73
CA ASP A 235 25.83 -7.81 15.13
C ASP A 235 26.82 -8.51 16.07
N ILE A 236 27.18 -9.76 15.78
CA ILE A 236 28.20 -10.50 16.54
C ILE A 236 29.56 -9.82 16.44
N ILE A 237 30.03 -9.52 15.22
CA ILE A 237 31.34 -8.90 15.02
C ILE A 237 31.40 -7.53 15.69
N GLY A 238 30.36 -6.71 15.51
CA GLY A 238 30.24 -5.40 16.15
C GLY A 238 30.26 -5.50 17.67
N THR A 239 29.50 -6.44 18.24
CA THR A 239 29.48 -6.68 19.70
C THR A 239 30.85 -7.12 20.22
N LEU A 240 31.53 -8.02 19.52
CA LEU A 240 32.87 -8.48 19.88
C LEU A 240 33.91 -7.36 19.82
N LEU A 241 33.83 -6.48 18.81
CA LEU A 241 34.72 -5.32 18.69
C LEU A 241 34.53 -4.32 19.83
N VAL A 242 33.28 -4.01 20.20
CA VAL A 242 32.97 -3.12 21.33
C VAL A 242 33.47 -3.73 22.64
N ALA A 243 33.16 -5.01 22.88
CA ALA A 243 33.62 -5.72 24.07
C ALA A 243 35.15 -5.79 24.15
N GLY A 244 35.82 -6.08 23.03
CA GLY A 244 37.28 -6.11 22.92
C GLY A 244 37.92 -4.74 23.20
N THR A 245 37.32 -3.67 22.68
CA THR A 245 37.80 -2.30 22.92
C THR A 245 37.67 -1.92 24.40
N LEU A 246 36.52 -2.22 25.01
CA LEU A 246 36.30 -1.98 26.44
C LEU A 246 37.30 -2.77 27.30
N ALA A 247 37.51 -4.05 26.98
CA ALA A 247 38.49 -4.89 27.66
C ALA A 247 39.92 -4.32 27.53
N GLY A 248 40.29 -3.82 26.35
CA GLY A 248 41.58 -3.16 26.11
C GLY A 248 41.75 -1.89 26.95
N ILE A 249 40.72 -1.04 27.06
CA ILE A 249 40.73 0.17 27.91
C ILE A 249 40.89 -0.20 29.38
N ILE A 250 40.13 -1.20 29.86
CA ILE A 250 40.21 -1.67 31.25
C ILE A 250 41.61 -2.24 31.53
N MET A 251 42.14 -3.07 30.64
CA MET A 251 43.48 -3.63 30.77
C MET A 251 44.54 -2.51 30.82
N HIS A 252 44.44 -1.52 29.94
CA HIS A 252 45.36 -0.37 29.94
C HIS A 252 45.27 0.45 31.24
N ALA A 253 44.05 0.69 31.75
CA ALA A 253 43.84 1.38 33.01
C ALA A 253 44.43 0.61 34.21
N LEU A 254 44.24 -0.71 34.26
CA LEU A 254 44.82 -1.57 35.29
C LEU A 254 46.35 -1.55 35.23
N ILE A 255 46.95 -1.68 34.05
CA ILE A 255 48.40 -1.56 33.87
C ILE A 255 48.90 -0.23 34.41
N ARG A 256 48.19 0.87 34.14
CA ARG A 256 48.56 2.20 34.63
C ARG A 256 48.45 2.35 36.15
N LEU A 257 47.48 1.70 36.79
CA LEU A 257 47.28 1.73 38.24
C LEU A 257 48.31 0.89 39.00
N PHE A 258 48.68 -0.26 38.45
CA PHE A 258 49.60 -1.21 39.12
C PHE A 258 51.06 -1.09 38.64
N SER A 259 51.36 -0.29 37.61
CA SER A 259 52.74 -0.02 37.21
C SER A 259 53.44 0.86 38.26
N PRO A 260 54.64 0.47 38.72
CA PRO A 260 55.41 1.29 39.65
C PRO A 260 55.67 2.67 39.02
N LYS A 261 55.36 3.75 39.74
CA LYS A 261 55.85 5.08 39.37
C LYS A 261 57.38 5.03 39.48
N GLN A 262 58.08 5.00 38.34
CA GLN A 262 59.48 5.39 38.31
C GLN A 262 59.55 6.81 38.86
N GLN A 263 60.09 6.96 40.07
CA GLN A 263 60.59 8.24 40.51
C GLN A 263 61.67 8.62 39.49
N ARG A 264 61.36 9.64 38.66
CA ARG A 264 62.41 10.37 37.96
C ARG A 264 63.26 11.01 39.06
N GLU A 265 64.37 10.36 39.41
CA GLU A 265 65.43 11.02 40.13
C GLU A 265 65.91 12.21 39.30
N GLN A 266 66.01 13.33 39.99
CA GLN A 266 66.44 14.62 39.49
C GLN A 266 67.93 14.56 39.09
N HIS A 267 68.27 15.24 38.00
CA HIS A 267 69.54 15.96 37.90
C HIS A 267 69.28 17.29 37.18
#